data_AF-A0A7I4XSJ8-F1
#
_entry.id   AF-A0A7I4XSJ8-F1
#
_cell.length_a   1.000
_cell.length_b   1.000
_cell.length_c   1.000
_cell.angle_alpha   90.00
_cell.angle_beta   90.00
_cell.angle_gamma   90.00
#
_symmetry.space_group_name_H-M   'P 1'
#
loop_
_entity.id
_entity.type
_entity.pdbx_description
1 polymer ?
#
loop_
_entity_poly.entity_id
_entity_poly.type
_entity_poly.pdbx_seq_one_letter_code
_entity_poly.pdbx_strand_id
1 'polypeptide(L)'
;MSTTPGVLIGMDHFWNRVLSPSFYSITLPNGYYLLNTRLGKIISGKKLNTRAINSAIQSSEDHPLDKTQLGTLVERFWKCESLGPEDEATRSEDRICLDFFNSTARYDQDEQRYYTRLPFKIARTSVPDNFDHSLACLRSNWKTLAKKPSYLDRFNEIIQDQLRRGIIGEPPPTLDQTSGTFLSHHAVINESKKQTKIRLVYNRSARKHNEPSLNDCLYKGPVLLPDLSGILLRIRSAPILLIGDIEKAYLIVGLEKSDRHFTKFLWLKDHRKPPTKENIVTYCFQRIPFGLICSAFLLAATIHLHLTRTATPLAKEILENCYVDNVYPSASSPNEASQKYLETKKLFQLAGMNCREWTSSNKEVNETLQSLEQMPIDKTTKLLGLAWDVTSDTIFIRLPFLEKQLEYPTKRQILKIVASIYDPLDSFPQSRSSPKYSYKAYGKIIYDWTNSSSRTNKTNGAALLRLGPNRS
;
A
#
# COMPACT_ATOMS: atom_id res chain seq x y z
N MET A 1 12.66 34.87 -3.15
CA MET A 1 13.03 35.70 -2.00
C MET A 1 13.84 36.87 -2.52
N SER A 2 13.33 38.09 -2.41
CA SER A 2 14.13 39.29 -2.66
C SER A 2 14.99 39.49 -1.42
N THR A 3 16.30 39.26 -1.54
CA THR A 3 17.26 39.51 -0.47
C THR A 3 17.80 40.93 -0.64
N THR A 4 17.53 41.80 0.34
CA THR A 4 18.17 43.12 0.44
C THR A 4 19.64 42.93 0.90
N PRO A 5 20.63 43.43 0.15
CA PRO A 5 22.02 43.32 0.56
C PRO A 5 22.27 44.16 1.82
N GLY A 6 22.86 43.55 2.86
CA GLY A 6 23.16 44.22 4.14
C GLY A 6 24.39 45.12 4.11
N VAL A 7 25.33 44.89 3.19
CA VAL A 7 26.55 45.70 3.02
C VAL A 7 26.97 45.68 1.54
N LEU A 8 27.28 46.85 0.98
CA LEU A 8 27.90 47.00 -0.34
C LEU A 8 29.38 47.36 -0.13
N ILE A 9 30.30 46.52 -0.64
CA ILE A 9 31.73 46.79 -0.61
C ILE A 9 32.16 47.24 -2.01
N GLY A 10 32.72 48.45 -2.11
CA GLY A 10 33.26 48.97 -3.36
C GLY A 10 34.48 48.20 -3.86
N MET A 11 34.65 48.16 -5.18
CA MET A 11 35.74 47.43 -5.86
C MET A 11 37.14 47.96 -5.47
N ASP A 12 37.22 49.25 -5.16
CA ASP A 12 38.37 49.96 -4.62
C ASP A 12 38.86 49.40 -3.27
N HIS A 13 37.95 48.87 -2.44
CA HIS A 13 38.30 48.24 -1.17
C HIS A 13 38.42 46.72 -1.23
N PHE A 14 37.91 46.08 -2.29
CA PHE A 14 37.92 44.62 -2.47
C PHE A 14 39.33 44.04 -2.41
N TRP A 15 40.27 44.63 -3.15
CA TRP A 15 41.64 44.11 -3.29
C TRP A 15 42.44 44.15 -1.98
N ASN A 16 42.20 45.16 -1.13
CA ASN A 16 42.96 45.37 0.10
C ASN A 16 42.31 44.74 1.34
N ARG A 17 40.98 44.64 1.37
CA ARG A 17 40.24 44.18 2.56
C ARG A 17 39.65 42.78 2.43
N VAL A 18 39.41 42.28 1.22
CA VAL A 18 38.84 40.95 1.00
C VAL A 18 39.93 39.94 0.63
N LEU A 19 40.80 40.26 -0.33
CA LEU A 19 41.85 39.32 -0.74
C LEU A 19 42.93 39.14 0.35
N SER A 20 43.21 37.88 0.69
CA SER A 20 44.31 37.51 1.58
C SER A 20 45.61 37.32 0.78
N PRO A 21 46.80 37.62 1.34
CA PRO A 21 48.07 37.22 0.72
C PRO A 21 48.18 35.71 0.49
N SER A 22 47.46 34.91 1.31
CA SER A 22 47.34 33.45 1.21
C SER A 22 46.01 33.03 0.59
N PHE A 23 45.51 33.80 -0.38
CA PHE A 23 44.28 33.49 -1.09
C PHE A 23 44.42 32.16 -1.83
N TYR A 24 43.46 31.26 -1.58
CA TYR A 24 43.27 30.07 -2.39
C TYR A 24 41.79 29.91 -2.72
N SER A 25 41.54 29.24 -3.83
CA SER A 25 40.22 28.83 -4.27
C SER A 25 40.21 27.32 -4.44
N ILE A 26 39.28 26.64 -3.76
CA ILE A 26 39.05 25.20 -3.94
C ILE A 26 37.65 25.02 -4.52
N THR A 27 37.54 24.27 -5.62
CA THR A 27 36.26 23.84 -6.16
C THR A 27 35.72 22.68 -5.32
N LEU A 28 34.59 22.89 -4.65
CA LEU A 28 33.89 21.86 -3.88
C LEU A 28 33.18 20.86 -4.82
N PRO A 29 32.89 19.63 -4.38
CA PRO A 29 32.22 18.61 -5.21
C PRO A 29 30.85 19.02 -5.77
N ASN A 30 30.22 20.03 -5.16
CA ASN A 30 28.93 20.59 -5.59
C ASN A 30 29.06 21.78 -6.57
N GLY A 31 30.29 22.10 -7.01
CA GLY A 31 30.59 23.13 -8.00
C GLY A 31 30.72 24.55 -7.45
N TYR A 32 30.61 24.76 -6.14
CA TYR A 32 30.92 26.05 -5.52
C TYR A 32 32.42 26.21 -5.30
N TYR A 33 32.89 27.45 -5.30
CA TYR A 33 34.26 27.80 -4.91
C TYR A 33 34.30 28.18 -3.44
N LEU A 34 35.16 27.52 -2.68
CA LEU A 34 35.55 27.96 -1.35
C LEU A 34 36.75 28.90 -1.49
N LEU A 35 36.54 30.19 -1.19
CA LEU A 35 37.53 31.24 -1.24
C LEU A 35 38.05 31.54 0.16
N ASN A 36 39.35 31.50 0.35
CA ASN A 36 39.97 31.90 1.61
C ASN A 36 40.30 33.41 1.58
N THR A 37 39.56 34.21 2.35
CA THR A 37 39.67 35.68 2.36
C THR A 37 40.09 36.20 3.73
N ARG A 38 40.49 37.48 3.85
CA ARG A 38 40.82 38.09 5.15
C ARG A 38 39.62 38.15 6.11
N LEU A 39 38.41 38.08 5.57
CA LEU A 39 37.15 38.08 6.32
C LEU A 39 36.67 36.67 6.69
N GLY A 40 37.49 35.64 6.41
CA GLY A 40 37.17 34.23 6.61
C GLY A 40 36.92 33.48 5.30
N LYS A 41 36.47 32.23 5.41
CA LYS A 41 36.17 31.38 4.25
C LYS A 41 34.82 31.76 3.66
N ILE A 42 34.80 32.17 2.39
CA ILE A 42 33.60 32.58 1.67
C ILE A 42 33.28 31.53 0.60
N ILE A 43 32.01 31.13 0.50
CA ILE A 43 31.55 30.26 -0.59
C ILE A 43 31.02 31.17 -1.71
N SER A 44 31.60 31.06 -2.90
CA SER A 44 31.28 31.87 -4.08
C SER A 44 31.10 31.00 -5.32
N GLY A 45 30.58 31.59 -6.39
CA GLY A 45 30.29 30.91 -7.65
C GLY A 45 28.81 30.58 -7.83
N LYS A 46 28.41 30.43 -9.10
CA LYS A 46 27.12 29.87 -9.46
C LYS A 46 27.25 28.35 -9.47
N LYS A 47 26.25 27.67 -8.91
CA LYS A 47 26.05 26.22 -9.05
C LYS A 47 26.39 25.80 -10.48
N LEU A 48 27.14 24.71 -10.64
CA LEU A 48 27.43 24.08 -11.94
C LEU A 48 26.20 24.20 -12.84
N ASN A 49 26.31 25.10 -13.82
CA ASN A 49 25.18 25.47 -14.65
C ASN A 49 24.93 24.27 -15.54
N THR A 50 23.78 23.63 -15.36
CA THR A 50 23.27 22.48 -16.11
C THR A 50 22.95 22.84 -17.57
N ARG A 51 23.79 23.65 -18.22
CA ARG A 51 23.69 23.97 -19.65
C ARG A 51 24.01 22.79 -20.56
N ALA A 52 24.64 21.73 -20.04
CA ALA A 52 24.71 20.43 -20.73
C ALA A 52 23.38 19.64 -20.68
N ILE A 53 22.41 20.06 -19.86
CA ILE A 53 21.04 19.48 -19.82
C ILE A 53 20.06 20.32 -20.66
N ASN A 54 20.36 21.60 -20.90
CA ASN A 54 19.47 22.52 -21.63
C ASN A 54 19.75 22.62 -23.14
N SER A 55 20.73 21.91 -23.70
CA SER A 55 20.95 21.89 -25.16
C SER A 55 19.84 21.17 -25.94
N ALA A 56 18.87 20.53 -25.27
CA ALA A 56 17.69 19.95 -25.91
C ALA A 56 16.44 20.86 -25.90
N ILE A 57 16.51 22.08 -25.33
CA ILE A 57 15.33 22.96 -25.19
C ILE A 57 15.44 24.25 -26.05
N GLN A 58 16.59 24.54 -26.64
CA GLN A 58 16.79 25.73 -27.49
C GLN A 58 16.79 25.45 -29.01
N SER A 59 16.33 24.29 -29.46
CA SER A 59 16.10 24.02 -30.89
C SER A 59 14.63 23.63 -31.14
N SER A 60 13.71 24.55 -30.88
CA SER A 60 12.34 24.47 -31.42
C SER A 60 11.68 25.86 -31.30
N GLU A 61 12.15 26.84 -32.08
CA GLU A 61 11.40 28.08 -32.28
C GLU A 61 10.23 27.92 -33.26
N ASP A 62 10.09 26.78 -33.95
CA ASP A 62 9.00 26.57 -34.92
C ASP A 62 8.24 25.26 -34.69
N HIS A 63 7.32 25.22 -33.72
CA HIS A 63 6.24 24.22 -33.77
C HIS A 63 4.91 24.76 -33.22
N PRO A 64 3.83 24.79 -34.03
CA PRO A 64 2.56 25.41 -33.69
C PRO A 64 1.64 24.41 -32.99
N LEU A 65 1.86 24.16 -31.70
CA LEU A 65 0.89 23.46 -30.86
C LEU A 65 0.62 24.26 -29.58
N ASP A 66 -0.65 24.61 -29.45
CA ASP A 66 -1.18 25.61 -28.55
C ASP A 66 -0.90 25.26 -27.08
N LYS A 67 -0.20 26.16 -26.36
CA LYS A 67 0.21 25.99 -24.94
C LYS A 67 -0.96 25.62 -24.03
N THR A 68 -2.16 25.96 -24.46
CA THR A 68 -3.46 25.74 -23.82
C THR A 68 -3.78 24.24 -23.66
N GLN A 69 -3.57 23.40 -24.69
CA GLN A 69 -3.90 21.95 -24.65
C GLN A 69 -3.02 21.16 -23.66
N LEU A 70 -1.72 21.48 -23.61
CA LEU A 70 -0.80 20.86 -22.66
C LEU A 70 -1.15 21.26 -21.22
N GLY A 71 -1.57 22.51 -21.01
CA GLY A 71 -2.09 22.99 -19.72
C GLY A 71 -3.29 22.18 -19.25
N THR A 72 -4.24 21.88 -20.15
CA THR A 72 -5.47 21.15 -19.81
C THR A 72 -5.22 19.69 -19.44
N LEU A 73 -4.30 19.01 -20.13
CA LEU A 73 -3.95 17.61 -19.86
C LEU A 73 -3.22 17.45 -18.52
N VAL A 74 -2.34 18.40 -18.20
CA VAL A 74 -1.62 18.45 -16.92
C VAL A 74 -2.60 18.77 -15.78
N GLU A 75 -3.51 19.72 -15.98
CA GLU A 75 -4.55 20.02 -14.99
C GLU A 75 -5.49 18.83 -14.73
N ARG A 76 -5.86 18.07 -15.78
CA ARG A 76 -6.62 16.81 -15.62
C ARG A 76 -5.85 15.75 -14.85
N PHE A 77 -4.57 15.58 -15.12
CA PHE A 77 -3.72 14.65 -14.39
C PHE A 77 -3.64 15.01 -12.89
N TRP A 78 -3.47 16.29 -12.57
CA TRP A 78 -3.41 16.75 -11.18
C TRP A 78 -4.76 16.69 -10.47
N LYS A 79 -5.88 16.95 -11.15
CA LYS A 79 -7.22 16.68 -10.61
C LYS A 79 -7.47 15.21 -10.28
N CYS A 80 -6.71 14.28 -10.88
CA CYS A 80 -6.78 12.85 -10.58
C CYS A 80 -5.83 12.40 -9.46
N GLU A 81 -4.68 13.07 -9.26
CA GLU A 81 -3.72 12.75 -8.17
C GLU A 81 -3.99 13.51 -6.87
N SER A 82 -4.51 14.73 -6.95
CA SER A 82 -5.13 15.37 -5.79
C SER A 82 -6.46 14.66 -5.57
N LEU A 83 -6.50 13.76 -4.58
CA LEU A 83 -7.71 13.21 -4.00
C LEU A 83 -8.78 14.31 -3.99
N GLY A 84 -9.75 14.18 -4.90
CA GLY A 84 -10.83 15.15 -5.02
C GLY A 84 -11.53 15.30 -3.68
N PRO A 85 -12.12 16.46 -3.35
CA PRO A 85 -13.04 16.52 -2.24
C PRO A 85 -14.05 15.39 -2.41
N GLU A 86 -14.09 14.43 -1.48
CA GLU A 86 -15.06 13.34 -1.52
C GLU A 86 -16.45 13.94 -1.74
N ASP A 87 -17.12 13.50 -2.81
CA ASP A 87 -18.46 13.96 -3.13
C ASP A 87 -19.36 13.78 -1.90
N GLU A 88 -20.27 14.73 -1.66
CA GLU A 88 -21.16 14.72 -0.49
C GLU A 88 -21.97 13.42 -0.38
N ALA A 89 -22.31 12.81 -1.52
CA ALA A 89 -22.93 11.49 -1.60
C ALA A 89 -22.03 10.36 -1.05
N THR A 90 -20.72 10.40 -1.27
CA THR A 90 -19.79 9.40 -0.71
C THR A 90 -19.72 9.54 0.81
N ARG A 91 -19.68 10.78 1.31
CA ARG A 91 -19.68 11.03 2.78
C ARG A 91 -20.96 10.57 3.46
N SER A 92 -22.11 10.69 2.79
CA SER A 92 -23.37 10.20 3.34
C SER A 92 -23.44 8.68 3.35
N GLU A 93 -23.02 8.01 2.27
CA GLU A 93 -22.89 6.54 2.22
C GLU A 93 -21.94 6.01 3.31
N ASP A 94 -20.80 6.68 3.52
CA ASP A 94 -19.81 6.29 4.52
C ASP A 94 -20.35 6.40 5.95
N ARG A 95 -21.11 7.47 6.25
CA ARG A 95 -21.79 7.61 7.55
C ARG A 95 -22.82 6.52 7.77
N ILE A 96 -23.67 6.25 6.79
CA ILE A 96 -24.68 5.18 6.86
C ILE A 96 -24.01 3.83 7.12
N CYS A 97 -22.93 3.53 6.41
CA CYS A 97 -22.18 2.29 6.57
C CYS A 97 -21.54 2.17 7.96
N LEU A 98 -20.95 3.26 8.47
CA LEU A 98 -20.33 3.30 9.79
C LEU A 98 -21.36 3.16 10.92
N ASP A 99 -22.49 3.85 10.83
CA ASP A 99 -23.58 3.76 11.81
C ASP A 99 -24.20 2.35 11.82
N PHE A 100 -24.38 1.75 10.63
CA PHE A 100 -24.81 0.37 10.50
C PHE A 100 -23.81 -0.60 11.14
N PHE A 101 -22.51 -0.41 10.91
CA PHE A 101 -21.48 -1.23 11.57
C PHE A 101 -21.56 -1.09 13.09
N ASN A 102 -21.58 0.14 13.61
CA ASN A 102 -21.59 0.40 15.05
C ASN A 102 -22.83 -0.17 15.75
N SER A 103 -23.99 -0.16 15.08
CA SER A 103 -25.24 -0.69 15.63
C SER A 103 -25.37 -2.21 15.52
N THR A 104 -24.59 -2.86 14.65
CA THR A 104 -24.73 -4.31 14.38
C THR A 104 -23.51 -5.14 14.80
N ALA A 105 -22.34 -4.54 14.95
CA ALA A 105 -21.14 -5.22 15.38
C ALA A 105 -21.27 -5.67 16.84
N ARG A 106 -21.02 -6.95 17.09
CA ARG A 106 -21.05 -7.52 18.44
C ARG A 106 -19.79 -8.31 18.73
N TYR A 107 -19.50 -8.48 20.01
CA TYR A 107 -18.44 -9.36 20.48
C TYR A 107 -19.07 -10.58 21.14
N ASP A 108 -18.62 -11.75 20.73
CA ASP A 108 -19.02 -13.04 21.27
C ASP A 108 -18.00 -13.48 22.31
N GLN A 109 -18.42 -13.58 23.57
CA GLN A 109 -17.53 -13.91 24.69
C GLN A 109 -17.09 -15.36 24.67
N ASP A 110 -17.98 -16.27 24.26
CA ASP A 110 -17.72 -17.71 24.24
C ASP A 110 -16.73 -18.06 23.11
N GLU A 111 -16.88 -17.41 21.96
CA GLU A 111 -15.97 -17.59 20.83
C GLU A 111 -14.75 -16.65 20.83
N GLN A 112 -14.69 -15.70 21.78
CA GLN A 112 -13.71 -14.60 21.86
C GLN A 112 -13.53 -13.86 20.52
N ARG A 113 -14.64 -13.46 19.88
CA ARG A 113 -14.64 -13.02 18.49
C ARG A 113 -15.64 -11.92 18.20
N TYR A 114 -15.25 -10.98 17.35
CA TYR A 114 -16.18 -10.01 16.78
C TYR A 114 -16.98 -10.57 15.61
N TYR A 115 -18.26 -10.25 15.58
CA TYR A 115 -19.18 -10.53 14.48
C TYR A 115 -19.69 -9.24 13.86
N THR A 116 -19.86 -9.25 12.54
CA THR A 116 -20.41 -8.14 11.78
C THR A 116 -21.41 -8.59 10.72
N ARG A 117 -22.10 -7.61 10.14
CA ARG A 117 -23.11 -7.77 9.08
C ARG A 117 -22.62 -7.14 7.79
N LEU A 118 -23.18 -7.61 6.67
CA LEU A 118 -22.93 -7.01 5.36
C LEU A 118 -23.77 -5.73 5.21
N PRO A 119 -23.14 -4.58 4.93
CA PRO A 119 -23.86 -3.31 4.78
C PRO A 119 -24.47 -3.21 3.38
N PHE A 120 -25.74 -3.59 3.23
CA PHE A 120 -26.44 -3.55 1.94
C PHE A 120 -26.96 -2.15 1.60
N LYS A 121 -26.77 -1.73 0.34
CA LYS A 121 -27.36 -0.52 -0.26
C LYS A 121 -28.82 -0.70 -0.65
N ILE A 122 -29.20 -1.94 -0.95
CA ILE A 122 -30.53 -2.32 -1.45
C ILE A 122 -31.19 -3.31 -0.48
N ALA A 123 -32.48 -3.54 -0.66
CA ALA A 123 -33.16 -4.61 0.06
C ALA A 123 -32.49 -5.95 -0.24
N ARG A 124 -32.30 -6.76 0.81
CA ARG A 124 -31.68 -8.09 0.73
C ARG A 124 -32.37 -9.03 -0.26
N THR A 125 -33.68 -8.89 -0.39
CA THR A 125 -34.53 -9.63 -1.34
C THR A 125 -34.31 -9.23 -2.80
N SER A 126 -33.68 -8.08 -3.05
CA SER A 126 -33.38 -7.57 -4.39
C SER A 126 -31.98 -7.97 -4.88
N VAL A 127 -31.21 -8.69 -4.08
CA VAL A 127 -29.90 -9.23 -4.51
C VAL A 127 -30.14 -10.39 -5.48
N PRO A 128 -29.58 -10.34 -6.71
CA PRO A 128 -29.88 -11.34 -7.73
C PRO A 128 -29.24 -12.70 -7.42
N ASP A 129 -29.96 -13.76 -7.80
CA ASP A 129 -29.40 -15.12 -7.84
C ASP A 129 -28.51 -15.30 -9.07
N ASN A 130 -27.39 -15.99 -8.88
CA ASN A 130 -26.39 -16.24 -9.90
C ASN A 130 -25.88 -17.69 -9.88
N PHE A 131 -26.70 -18.63 -9.39
CA PHE A 131 -26.34 -20.04 -9.29
C PHE A 131 -25.80 -20.62 -10.60
N ASP A 132 -26.51 -20.42 -11.71
CA ASP A 132 -26.13 -20.98 -13.03
C ASP A 132 -24.77 -20.46 -13.51
N HIS A 133 -24.50 -19.16 -13.28
CA HIS A 133 -23.21 -18.57 -13.60
C HIS A 133 -22.10 -19.19 -12.75
N SER A 134 -22.33 -19.31 -11.44
CA SER A 134 -21.36 -19.92 -10.52
C SER A 134 -21.10 -21.38 -10.83
N LEU A 135 -22.12 -22.15 -11.25
CA LEU A 135 -21.98 -23.53 -11.69
C LEU A 135 -21.18 -23.65 -12.98
N ALA A 136 -21.41 -22.76 -13.96
CA ALA A 136 -20.61 -22.70 -15.18
C ALA A 136 -19.13 -22.40 -14.88
N CYS A 137 -18.86 -21.45 -13.98
CA CYS A 137 -17.51 -21.16 -13.51
C CYS A 137 -16.86 -22.36 -12.83
N LEU A 138 -17.57 -23.06 -11.93
CA LEU A 138 -17.07 -24.27 -11.26
C LEU A 138 -16.68 -25.34 -12.29
N ARG A 139 -17.55 -25.61 -13.28
CA ARG A 139 -17.28 -26.59 -14.35
C ARG A 139 -16.03 -26.23 -15.16
N SER A 140 -15.88 -24.96 -15.50
CA SER A 140 -14.71 -24.47 -16.24
C SER A 140 -13.42 -24.56 -15.42
N ASN A 141 -13.46 -24.12 -14.15
CA ASN A 141 -12.33 -24.17 -13.24
C ASN A 141 -11.90 -25.62 -12.97
N TRP A 142 -12.86 -26.52 -12.71
CA TRP A 142 -12.58 -27.95 -12.51
C TRP A 142 -11.94 -28.59 -13.74
N LYS A 143 -12.49 -28.36 -14.95
CA LYS A 143 -11.88 -28.86 -16.21
C LYS A 143 -10.43 -28.39 -16.37
N THR A 144 -10.12 -27.17 -15.94
CA THR A 144 -8.78 -26.60 -16.02
C THR A 144 -7.84 -27.24 -14.99
N LEU A 145 -8.28 -27.37 -13.74
CA LEU A 145 -7.50 -27.98 -12.66
C LEU A 145 -7.30 -29.48 -12.86
N ALA A 146 -8.29 -30.19 -13.40
CA ALA A 146 -8.21 -31.63 -13.66
C ALA A 146 -7.11 -32.02 -14.65
N LYS A 147 -6.65 -31.09 -15.51
CA LYS A 147 -5.50 -31.32 -16.40
C LYS A 147 -4.19 -31.58 -15.64
N LYS A 148 -4.08 -31.09 -14.40
CA LYS A 148 -2.92 -31.31 -13.53
C LYS A 148 -3.41 -31.76 -12.15
N PRO A 149 -3.49 -33.08 -11.87
CA PRO A 149 -4.08 -33.61 -10.64
C PRO A 149 -3.50 -33.00 -9.35
N SER A 150 -2.20 -32.70 -9.32
CA SER A 150 -1.55 -32.04 -8.19
C SER A 150 -2.09 -30.64 -7.89
N TYR A 151 -2.59 -29.91 -8.89
CA TYR A 151 -3.20 -28.60 -8.70
C TYR A 151 -4.61 -28.71 -8.15
N LEU A 152 -5.36 -29.70 -8.63
CA LEU A 152 -6.70 -30.02 -8.16
C LEU A 152 -6.68 -30.48 -6.70
N ASP A 153 -5.74 -31.37 -6.34
CA ASP A 153 -5.55 -31.83 -4.97
C ASP A 153 -5.19 -30.66 -4.02
N ARG A 154 -4.20 -29.84 -4.37
CA ARG A 154 -3.83 -28.64 -3.58
C ARG A 154 -4.96 -27.62 -3.46
N PHE A 155 -5.76 -27.43 -4.51
CA PHE A 155 -6.90 -26.53 -4.48
C PHE A 155 -7.98 -27.04 -3.51
N ASN A 156 -8.25 -28.35 -3.54
CA ASN A 156 -9.16 -28.99 -2.58
C ASN A 156 -8.61 -28.89 -1.14
N GLU A 157 -7.31 -29.11 -0.92
CA GLU A 157 -6.67 -28.98 0.39
C GLU A 157 -6.92 -27.59 1.02
N ILE A 158 -6.87 -26.51 0.22
CA ILE A 158 -7.17 -25.16 0.69
C ILE A 158 -8.62 -25.04 1.18
N ILE A 159 -9.58 -25.61 0.44
CA ILE A 159 -11.01 -25.59 0.83
C ILE A 159 -11.23 -26.42 2.09
N GLN A 160 -10.63 -27.61 2.16
CA GLN A 160 -10.72 -28.48 3.34
C GLN A 160 -10.07 -27.84 4.57
N ASP A 161 -8.96 -27.11 4.41
CA ASP A 161 -8.35 -26.33 5.50
C ASP A 161 -9.29 -25.24 6.01
N GLN A 162 -9.92 -24.49 5.12
CA GLN A 162 -10.91 -23.48 5.50
C GLN A 162 -12.10 -24.09 6.23
N LEU A 163 -12.55 -25.28 5.83
CA LEU A 163 -13.64 -26.00 6.49
C LEU A 163 -13.24 -26.45 7.89
N ARG A 164 -12.06 -27.09 8.04
CA ARG A 164 -11.53 -27.52 9.35
C ARG A 164 -11.35 -26.36 10.33
N ARG A 165 -10.94 -25.19 9.81
CA ARG A 165 -10.76 -23.97 10.60
C ARG A 165 -12.06 -23.21 10.91
N GLY A 166 -13.20 -23.69 10.42
CA GLY A 166 -14.49 -23.02 10.58
C GLY A 166 -14.56 -21.66 9.89
N ILE A 167 -13.75 -21.43 8.85
CA ILE A 167 -13.83 -20.22 8.01
C ILE A 167 -15.03 -20.30 7.08
N ILE A 168 -15.27 -21.50 6.56
CA ILE A 168 -16.44 -21.85 5.75
C ILE A 168 -17.24 -22.95 6.45
N GLY A 169 -18.49 -23.13 6.06
CA GLY A 169 -19.35 -24.19 6.58
C GLY A 169 -20.59 -24.36 5.73
N GLU A 170 -21.44 -25.31 6.08
CA GLU A 170 -22.72 -25.50 5.40
C GLU A 170 -23.68 -24.32 5.68
N PRO A 171 -24.50 -23.94 4.69
CA PRO A 171 -25.50 -22.89 4.89
C PRO A 171 -26.56 -23.34 5.92
N PRO A 172 -27.16 -22.40 6.69
CA PRO A 172 -28.19 -22.74 7.68
C PRO A 172 -29.41 -23.44 7.05
N PRO A 173 -30.04 -24.44 7.70
CA PRO A 173 -31.19 -25.17 7.15
C PRO A 173 -32.48 -24.32 7.03
N THR A 174 -32.58 -23.25 7.83
CA THR A 174 -33.83 -22.52 8.15
C THR A 174 -34.13 -21.36 7.20
N LEU A 175 -33.45 -21.24 6.06
CA LEU A 175 -33.57 -20.09 5.17
C LEU A 175 -33.93 -20.57 3.77
N ASP A 176 -34.86 -19.88 3.10
CA ASP A 176 -35.30 -20.17 1.73
C ASP A 176 -34.09 -20.48 0.84
N GLN A 177 -34.04 -21.71 0.30
CA GLN A 177 -32.93 -22.19 -0.52
C GLN A 177 -32.70 -21.32 -1.77
N THR A 178 -33.71 -20.55 -2.17
CA THR A 178 -33.72 -19.63 -3.30
C THR A 178 -33.14 -18.24 -3.00
N SER A 179 -32.94 -17.87 -1.73
CA SER A 179 -32.44 -16.55 -1.36
C SER A 179 -30.90 -16.51 -1.27
N GLY A 180 -30.29 -15.45 -1.82
CA GLY A 180 -28.86 -15.16 -1.74
C GLY A 180 -28.08 -15.42 -3.02
N THR A 181 -26.77 -15.19 -2.96
CA THR A 181 -25.89 -15.22 -4.14
C THR A 181 -24.71 -16.16 -3.92
N PHE A 182 -24.16 -16.68 -5.02
CA PHE A 182 -23.03 -17.57 -5.08
C PHE A 182 -21.78 -16.82 -5.54
N LEU A 183 -20.70 -16.96 -4.80
CA LEU A 183 -19.37 -16.47 -5.14
C LEU A 183 -18.72 -17.51 -6.06
N SER A 184 -18.58 -17.20 -7.34
CA SER A 184 -17.77 -18.02 -8.24
C SER A 184 -16.30 -17.95 -7.83
N HIS A 185 -15.51 -18.98 -8.12
CA HIS A 185 -14.10 -19.04 -7.71
C HIS A 185 -13.20 -19.68 -8.76
N HIS A 186 -11.91 -19.36 -8.67
CA HIS A 186 -10.88 -19.88 -9.55
C HIS A 186 -9.52 -19.94 -8.84
N ALA A 187 -8.61 -20.74 -9.40
CA ALA A 187 -7.23 -20.84 -8.94
C ALA A 187 -6.35 -19.76 -9.60
N VAL A 188 -5.62 -19.02 -8.79
CA VAL A 188 -4.46 -18.24 -9.24
C VAL A 188 -3.20 -19.01 -8.93
N ILE A 189 -2.47 -19.41 -9.96
CA ILE A 189 -1.31 -20.29 -9.86
C ILE A 189 -0.05 -19.47 -10.16
N ASN A 190 0.87 -19.43 -9.21
CA ASN A 190 2.18 -18.84 -9.40
C ASN A 190 3.23 -19.94 -9.34
N GLU A 191 3.75 -20.33 -10.50
CA GLU A 191 4.82 -21.31 -10.65
C GLU A 191 6.16 -20.59 -10.47
N SER A 192 6.83 -20.82 -9.32
CA SER A 192 8.19 -20.31 -9.07
C SER A 192 9.19 -21.46 -8.98
N LYS A 193 10.47 -21.20 -9.26
CA LYS A 193 11.55 -22.20 -9.21
C LYS A 193 11.67 -22.92 -7.85
N LYS A 194 11.21 -22.31 -6.76
CA LYS A 194 11.26 -22.88 -5.40
C LYS A 194 9.97 -23.63 -5.02
N GLN A 195 8.80 -23.11 -5.39
CA GLN A 195 7.50 -23.70 -5.04
C GLN A 195 6.36 -23.16 -5.92
N THR A 196 5.42 -24.03 -6.31
CA THR A 196 4.15 -23.60 -6.93
C THR A 196 3.16 -23.18 -5.85
N LYS A 197 2.79 -21.90 -5.82
CA LYS A 197 1.79 -21.34 -4.89
C LYS A 197 0.45 -21.24 -5.60
N ILE A 198 -0.57 -21.93 -5.06
CA ILE A 198 -1.95 -21.85 -5.54
C ILE A 198 -2.75 -20.98 -4.56
N ARG A 199 -3.52 -20.04 -5.08
CA ARG A 199 -4.43 -19.20 -4.30
C ARG A 199 -5.86 -19.38 -4.79
N LEU A 200 -6.78 -19.65 -3.88
CA LEU A 200 -8.21 -19.63 -4.13
C LEU A 200 -8.71 -18.19 -4.15
N VAL A 201 -9.28 -17.76 -5.27
CA VAL A 201 -9.84 -16.42 -5.43
C VAL A 201 -11.31 -16.54 -5.78
N TYR A 202 -12.17 -15.82 -5.05
CA TYR A 202 -13.58 -15.73 -5.42
C TYR A 202 -13.85 -14.42 -6.16
N ASN A 203 -14.69 -14.49 -7.17
CA ASN A 203 -15.10 -13.37 -7.99
C ASN A 203 -16.45 -12.84 -7.46
N ARG A 204 -16.44 -11.58 -7.01
CA ARG A 204 -17.61 -10.93 -6.40
C ARG A 204 -18.15 -9.76 -7.21
N SER A 205 -17.47 -9.44 -8.30
CA SER A 205 -17.91 -8.50 -9.34
C SER A 205 -18.54 -9.23 -10.52
N ALA A 206 -18.83 -10.52 -10.39
CA ALA A 206 -19.56 -11.27 -11.39
C ALA A 206 -20.97 -10.67 -11.53
N ARG A 207 -21.29 -10.22 -12.74
CA ARG A 207 -22.59 -9.65 -13.10
C ARG A 207 -23.28 -10.59 -14.06
N LYS A 208 -24.59 -10.78 -13.85
CA LYS A 208 -25.47 -11.28 -14.89
C LYS A 208 -25.91 -10.08 -15.74
N HIS A 209 -26.22 -10.32 -17.01
CA HIS A 209 -26.55 -9.24 -17.94
C HIS A 209 -27.68 -8.36 -17.38
N ASN A 210 -27.41 -7.05 -17.22
CA ASN A 210 -28.29 -6.04 -16.61
C ASN A 210 -28.65 -6.24 -15.12
N GLU A 211 -27.95 -7.10 -14.38
CA GLU A 211 -28.15 -7.29 -12.94
C GLU A 211 -26.92 -6.82 -12.15
N PRO A 212 -27.11 -6.23 -10.96
CA PRO A 212 -26.00 -5.79 -10.12
C PRO A 212 -25.20 -6.99 -9.59
N SER A 213 -23.88 -6.82 -9.41
CA SER A 213 -23.09 -7.79 -8.65
C SER A 213 -23.33 -7.61 -7.14
N LEU A 214 -22.89 -8.59 -6.35
CA LEU A 214 -22.90 -8.45 -4.88
C LEU A 214 -22.15 -7.20 -4.42
N ASN A 215 -21.01 -6.87 -5.04
CA ASN A 215 -20.27 -5.66 -4.70
C ASN A 215 -21.05 -4.37 -5.05
N ASP A 216 -21.88 -4.37 -6.09
CA ASP A 216 -22.72 -3.22 -6.42
C ASP A 216 -23.87 -3.05 -5.41
N CYS A 217 -24.25 -4.13 -4.72
CA CYS A 217 -25.30 -4.15 -3.70
C CYS A 217 -24.80 -3.77 -2.30
N LEU A 218 -23.48 -3.64 -2.08
CA LEU A 218 -22.87 -3.42 -0.77
C LEU A 218 -22.23 -2.03 -0.69
N TYR A 219 -22.33 -1.39 0.48
CA TYR A 219 -21.54 -0.20 0.77
C TYR A 219 -20.06 -0.58 0.86
N LYS A 220 -19.19 0.23 0.25
CA LYS A 220 -17.74 0.10 0.42
C LYS A 220 -17.33 0.41 1.87
N GLY A 221 -17.97 1.42 2.46
CA GLY A 221 -17.61 1.99 3.75
C GLY A 221 -16.37 2.89 3.68
N PRO A 222 -16.16 3.70 4.73
CA PRO A 222 -15.07 4.66 4.78
C PRO A 222 -13.70 3.97 4.81
N VAL A 223 -12.69 4.68 4.30
CA VAL A 223 -11.30 4.25 4.42
C VAL A 223 -10.77 4.65 5.80
N LEU A 224 -10.70 3.68 6.72
CA LEU A 224 -10.25 3.89 8.11
C LEU A 224 -8.72 3.73 8.27
N LEU A 225 -7.94 4.26 7.34
CA LEU A 225 -6.48 4.22 7.41
C LEU A 225 -5.95 5.49 8.07
N PRO A 226 -5.03 5.39 9.04
CA PRO A 226 -4.36 6.58 9.56
C PRO A 226 -3.53 7.22 8.45
N ASP A 227 -3.27 8.53 8.61
CA ASP A 227 -2.38 9.25 7.70
C ASP A 227 -1.01 8.59 7.65
N LEU A 228 -0.63 8.11 6.46
CA LEU A 228 0.58 7.34 6.23
C LEU A 228 1.83 8.12 6.64
N SER A 229 1.86 9.41 6.31
CA SER A 229 2.93 10.33 6.68
C SER A 229 3.02 10.50 8.19
N GLY A 230 1.87 10.66 8.85
CA GLY A 230 1.75 10.69 10.30
C GLY A 230 2.29 9.44 10.97
N ILE A 231 1.99 8.24 10.44
CA ILE A 231 2.56 6.98 10.96
C ILE A 231 4.08 7.01 10.80
N LEU A 232 4.59 7.32 9.61
CA LEU A 232 6.04 7.39 9.34
C LEU A 232 6.76 8.38 10.26
N LEU A 233 6.13 9.48 10.66
CA LEU A 233 6.70 10.42 11.62
C LEU A 233 6.62 9.88 13.07
N ARG A 234 5.48 9.33 13.49
CA ARG A 234 5.27 8.79 14.84
C ARG A 234 6.17 7.61 15.15
N ILE A 235 6.31 6.65 14.23
CA ILE A 235 7.21 5.51 14.42
C ILE A 235 8.68 5.94 14.54
N ARG A 236 9.00 7.17 14.12
CA ARG A 236 10.34 7.74 14.23
C ARG A 236 10.57 8.54 15.52
N SER A 237 9.55 8.79 16.34
CA SER A 237 9.65 9.61 17.55
C SER A 237 10.38 8.93 18.71
N ALA A 238 10.37 7.59 18.79
CA ALA A 238 11.05 6.81 19.82
C ALA A 238 12.22 5.98 19.24
N PRO A 239 13.29 5.70 20.01
CA PRO A 239 14.53 5.09 19.50
C PRO A 239 14.39 3.65 19.01
N ILE A 240 13.39 2.90 19.49
CA ILE A 240 13.15 1.51 19.10
C ILE A 240 11.82 1.40 18.38
N LEU A 241 11.82 0.82 17.18
CA LEU A 241 10.62 0.49 16.43
C LEU A 241 10.36 -1.02 16.51
N LEU A 242 9.10 -1.40 16.66
CA LEU A 242 8.60 -2.76 16.46
C LEU A 242 7.65 -2.78 15.27
N ILE A 243 7.68 -3.86 14.52
CA ILE A 243 6.72 -4.16 13.45
C ILE A 243 6.15 -5.54 13.70
N GLY A 244 4.83 -5.69 13.58
CA GLY A 244 4.16 -6.99 13.57
C GLY A 244 3.04 -7.05 12.52
N ASP A 245 2.76 -8.25 12.03
CA ASP A 245 1.66 -8.57 11.08
C ASP A 245 0.49 -9.21 11.83
N ILE A 246 -0.72 -8.67 11.68
CA ILE A 246 -1.97 -9.26 12.16
C ILE A 246 -2.39 -10.30 11.11
N GLU A 247 -2.15 -11.57 11.42
CA GLU A 247 -2.36 -12.66 10.47
C GLU A 247 -3.81 -12.74 10.00
N LYS A 248 -4.02 -12.53 8.69
CA LYS A 248 -5.27 -12.86 7.97
C LYS A 248 -6.51 -12.38 8.74
N ALA A 249 -6.48 -11.15 9.23
CA ALA A 249 -7.45 -10.67 10.20
C ALA A 249 -8.90 -10.73 9.68
N TYR A 250 -9.12 -10.64 8.37
CA TYR A 250 -10.45 -10.84 7.74
C TYR A 250 -11.04 -12.25 7.96
N LEU A 251 -10.20 -13.29 8.08
CA LEU A 251 -10.66 -14.66 8.37
C LEU A 251 -11.03 -14.85 9.84
N ILE A 252 -10.78 -13.84 10.69
CA ILE A 252 -11.00 -13.90 12.12
C ILE A 252 -12.34 -13.27 12.48
N VAL A 253 -12.73 -12.20 11.78
CA VAL A 253 -14.03 -11.54 11.99
C VAL A 253 -15.17 -12.43 11.51
N GLY A 254 -16.10 -12.72 12.41
CA GLY A 254 -17.29 -13.53 12.15
C GLY A 254 -18.31 -12.82 11.26
N LEU A 255 -18.96 -13.59 10.40
CA LEU A 255 -20.10 -13.14 9.62
C LEU A 255 -21.39 -13.62 10.29
N GLU A 256 -22.32 -12.68 10.49
CA GLU A 256 -23.62 -12.97 11.07
C GLU A 256 -24.39 -14.03 10.28
N LYS A 257 -25.07 -14.94 10.99
CA LYS A 257 -25.78 -16.09 10.40
C LYS A 257 -26.79 -15.64 9.33
N SER A 258 -27.45 -14.51 9.55
CA SER A 258 -28.42 -13.93 8.63
C SER A 258 -27.82 -13.52 7.28
N ASP A 259 -26.51 -13.32 7.17
CA ASP A 259 -25.86 -12.73 6.00
C ASP A 259 -25.00 -13.76 5.23
N ARG A 260 -24.75 -14.93 5.82
CA ARG A 260 -23.91 -16.00 5.24
C ARG A 260 -24.41 -16.48 3.88
N HIS A 261 -25.73 -16.44 3.64
CA HIS A 261 -26.35 -16.85 2.38
C HIS A 261 -25.97 -15.97 1.17
N PHE A 262 -25.40 -14.78 1.40
CA PHE A 262 -24.84 -13.94 0.32
C PHE A 262 -23.38 -14.28 -0.01
N THR A 263 -22.82 -15.25 0.68
CA THR A 263 -21.43 -15.69 0.52
C THR A 263 -21.34 -17.18 0.21
N LYS A 264 -22.42 -17.76 -0.35
CA LYS A 264 -22.45 -19.16 -0.77
C LYS A 264 -21.42 -19.40 -1.87
N PHE A 265 -20.93 -20.61 -2.02
CA PHE A 265 -20.16 -21.02 -3.19
C PHE A 265 -20.25 -22.53 -3.37
N LEU A 266 -20.03 -22.99 -4.61
CA LEU A 266 -20.15 -24.38 -4.98
C LEU A 266 -18.79 -25.08 -4.94
N TRP A 267 -18.72 -26.28 -4.38
CA TRP A 267 -17.57 -27.17 -4.49
C TRP A 267 -18.04 -28.62 -4.74
N LEU A 268 -17.14 -29.58 -4.56
CA LEU A 268 -17.36 -30.99 -4.86
C LEU A 268 -17.15 -31.85 -3.61
N LYS A 269 -17.98 -32.87 -3.44
CA LYS A 269 -17.82 -33.91 -2.40
C LYS A 269 -16.59 -34.76 -2.68
N ASP A 270 -16.45 -35.19 -3.94
CA ASP A 270 -15.27 -35.84 -4.49
C ASP A 270 -14.68 -34.92 -5.57
N HIS A 271 -13.58 -34.24 -5.24
CA HIS A 271 -12.94 -33.26 -6.12
C HIS A 271 -12.34 -33.88 -7.39
N ARG A 272 -12.11 -35.21 -7.41
CA ARG A 272 -11.59 -35.93 -8.56
C ARG A 272 -12.67 -36.36 -9.56
N LYS A 273 -13.94 -36.26 -9.17
CA LYS A 273 -15.09 -36.53 -10.05
C LYS A 273 -15.65 -35.23 -10.65
N PRO A 274 -16.32 -35.31 -11.82
CA PRO A 274 -16.88 -34.13 -12.47
C PRO A 274 -17.99 -33.46 -11.63
N PRO A 275 -18.29 -32.17 -11.88
CA PRO A 275 -19.37 -31.43 -11.20
C PRO A 275 -20.78 -31.88 -11.67
N THR A 276 -21.25 -33.02 -11.17
CA THR A 276 -22.63 -33.50 -11.33
C THR A 276 -23.51 -33.05 -10.15
N LYS A 277 -24.85 -33.14 -10.30
CA LYS A 277 -25.78 -32.69 -9.24
C LYS A 277 -25.54 -33.41 -7.91
N GLU A 278 -25.17 -34.69 -7.96
CA GLU A 278 -24.96 -35.55 -6.80
C GLU A 278 -23.61 -35.28 -6.11
N ASN A 279 -22.62 -34.81 -6.89
CA ASN A 279 -21.26 -34.54 -6.45
C ASN A 279 -21.06 -33.07 -6.00
N ILE A 280 -21.98 -32.16 -6.30
CA ILE A 280 -21.88 -30.76 -5.87
C ILE A 280 -22.26 -30.63 -4.39
N VAL A 281 -21.54 -29.78 -3.68
CA VAL A 281 -21.83 -29.34 -2.31
C VAL A 281 -21.78 -27.82 -2.25
N THR A 282 -22.64 -27.22 -1.43
CA THR A 282 -22.67 -25.77 -1.20
C THR A 282 -22.07 -25.45 0.16
N TYR A 283 -21.11 -24.54 0.16
CA TYR A 283 -20.58 -23.93 1.38
C TYR A 283 -20.93 -22.45 1.44
N CYS A 284 -20.84 -21.85 2.61
CA CYS A 284 -20.93 -20.41 2.83
C CYS A 284 -19.79 -19.97 3.75
N PHE A 285 -19.47 -18.68 3.73
CA PHE A 285 -18.49 -18.15 4.67
C PHE A 285 -19.12 -17.93 6.05
N GLN A 286 -18.39 -18.35 7.08
CA GLN A 286 -18.70 -18.06 8.49
C GLN A 286 -17.93 -16.83 8.99
N ARG A 287 -16.95 -16.37 8.20
CA ARG A 287 -16.05 -15.24 8.45
C ARG A 287 -16.17 -14.26 7.30
N ILE A 288 -15.68 -13.04 7.44
CA ILE A 288 -15.71 -12.09 6.31
C ILE A 288 -14.82 -12.62 5.18
N PRO A 289 -15.35 -12.89 3.98
CA PRO A 289 -14.51 -13.32 2.87
C PRO A 289 -13.64 -12.16 2.40
N PHE A 290 -12.37 -12.43 2.09
CA PHE A 290 -11.49 -11.45 1.47
C PHE A 290 -11.99 -11.07 0.08
N GLY A 291 -12.15 -9.78 -0.23
CA GLY A 291 -12.44 -9.30 -1.59
C GLY A 291 -13.89 -8.89 -1.87
N LEU A 292 -14.77 -8.86 -0.86
CA LEU A 292 -15.95 -8.00 -0.95
C LEU A 292 -15.50 -6.54 -0.87
N ILE A 293 -16.26 -5.66 -1.50
CA ILE A 293 -15.97 -4.22 -1.50
C ILE A 293 -15.91 -3.62 -0.07
N CYS A 294 -16.66 -4.21 0.87
CA CYS A 294 -16.72 -3.81 2.27
C CYS A 294 -15.70 -4.51 3.17
N SER A 295 -15.02 -5.58 2.73
CA SER A 295 -14.22 -6.43 3.63
C SER A 295 -13.11 -5.65 4.34
N ALA A 296 -12.45 -4.73 3.63
CA ALA A 296 -11.38 -3.92 4.19
C ALA A 296 -11.90 -2.96 5.27
N PHE A 297 -13.02 -2.28 5.00
CA PHE A 297 -13.68 -1.42 5.98
C PHE A 297 -14.12 -2.22 7.21
N LEU A 298 -14.83 -3.33 7.03
CA LEU A 298 -15.35 -4.14 8.15
C LEU A 298 -14.22 -4.66 9.04
N LEU A 299 -13.09 -5.05 8.45
CA LEU A 299 -11.92 -5.45 9.21
C LEU A 299 -11.33 -4.28 10.00
N ALA A 300 -11.06 -3.16 9.32
CA ALA A 300 -10.48 -1.98 9.97
C ALA A 300 -11.39 -1.47 11.10
N ALA A 301 -12.70 -1.35 10.84
CA ALA A 301 -13.69 -0.93 11.83
C ALA A 301 -13.73 -1.87 13.04
N THR A 302 -13.55 -3.18 12.83
CA THR A 302 -13.50 -4.17 13.92
C THR A 302 -12.23 -3.99 14.77
N ILE A 303 -11.07 -3.79 14.14
CA ILE A 303 -9.82 -3.51 14.86
C ILE A 303 -9.96 -2.20 15.66
N HIS A 304 -10.47 -1.14 15.02
CA HIS A 304 -10.73 0.16 15.66
C HIS A 304 -11.66 0.01 16.87
N LEU A 305 -12.77 -0.73 16.73
CA LEU A 305 -13.72 -0.99 17.81
C LEU A 305 -13.04 -1.73 18.98
N HIS A 306 -12.22 -2.73 18.68
CA HIS A 306 -11.50 -3.50 19.70
C HIS A 306 -10.49 -2.65 20.48
N LEU A 307 -9.66 -1.89 19.77
CA LEU A 307 -8.67 -1.00 20.37
C LEU A 307 -9.34 0.11 21.20
N THR A 308 -10.42 0.69 20.68
CA THR A 308 -11.19 1.74 21.38
C THR A 308 -11.84 1.21 22.65
N ARG A 309 -12.40 -0.02 22.63
CA ARG A 309 -12.99 -0.65 23.83
C ARG A 309 -11.95 -1.03 24.88
N THR A 310 -10.75 -1.44 24.45
CA THR A 310 -9.68 -1.81 25.38
C THR A 310 -9.07 -0.59 26.06
N ALA A 311 -8.98 0.54 25.35
CA ALA A 311 -8.67 1.88 25.89
C ALA A 311 -7.35 2.00 26.69
N THR A 312 -6.41 1.06 26.55
CA THR A 312 -5.08 1.13 27.17
C THR A 312 -4.17 2.12 26.43
N PRO A 313 -3.08 2.62 27.06
CA PRO A 313 -2.10 3.45 26.37
C PRO A 313 -1.54 2.80 25.10
N LEU A 314 -1.23 1.50 25.16
CA LEU A 314 -0.78 0.73 24.00
C LEU A 314 -1.87 0.60 22.93
N ALA A 315 -3.14 0.38 23.31
CA ALA A 315 -4.23 0.30 22.34
C ALA A 315 -4.42 1.62 21.58
N LYS A 316 -4.27 2.77 22.25
CA LYS A 316 -4.30 4.10 21.62
C LYS A 316 -3.12 4.31 20.67
N GLU A 317 -1.92 3.91 21.09
CA GLU A 317 -0.72 3.96 20.25
C GLU A 317 -0.90 3.12 18.98
N ILE A 318 -1.38 1.87 19.12
CA ILE A 318 -1.63 0.98 17.99
C ILE A 318 -2.73 1.55 17.09
N LEU A 319 -3.79 2.15 17.64
CA LEU A 319 -4.86 2.77 16.86
C LEU A 319 -4.32 3.84 15.90
N GLU A 320 -3.35 4.64 16.35
CA GLU A 320 -2.70 5.67 15.54
C GLU A 320 -1.62 5.13 14.59
N ASN A 321 -1.07 3.96 14.90
CA ASN A 321 0.08 3.35 14.22
C ASN A 321 -0.22 1.96 13.64
N CYS A 322 -1.48 1.67 13.29
CA CYS A 322 -1.88 0.45 12.62
C CYS A 322 -2.22 0.77 11.16
N TYR A 323 -1.57 0.10 10.21
CA TYR A 323 -1.84 0.27 8.78
C TYR A 323 -2.27 -1.04 8.14
N VAL A 324 -3.56 -1.14 7.84
CA VAL A 324 -4.22 -2.35 7.35
C VAL A 324 -3.99 -3.50 8.35
N ASP A 325 -3.08 -4.42 8.03
CA ASP A 325 -2.76 -5.60 8.84
C ASP A 325 -1.45 -5.43 9.62
N ASN A 326 -0.73 -4.30 9.52
CA ASN A 326 0.54 -4.11 10.23
C ASN A 326 0.39 -3.18 11.44
N VAL A 327 1.06 -3.52 12.54
CA VAL A 327 1.16 -2.68 13.75
C VAL A 327 2.58 -2.16 13.93
N TYR A 328 2.70 -0.91 14.36
CA TYR A 328 3.99 -0.24 14.55
C TYR A 328 4.18 0.36 15.95
N PRO A 329 4.28 -0.45 17.03
CA PRO A 329 4.63 0.06 18.35
C PRO A 329 6.05 0.64 18.36
N SER A 330 6.26 1.71 19.12
CA SER A 330 7.58 2.31 19.32
C SER A 330 7.93 2.33 20.81
N ALA A 331 9.20 2.26 21.16
CA ALA A 331 9.66 2.10 22.53
C ALA A 331 10.94 2.90 22.81
N SER A 332 11.13 3.28 24.07
CA SER A 332 12.29 4.04 24.57
C SER A 332 13.43 3.14 25.06
N SER A 333 13.13 1.88 25.38
CA SER A 333 14.12 0.90 25.87
C SER A 333 13.81 -0.53 25.41
N PRO A 334 14.80 -1.45 25.38
CA PRO A 334 14.58 -2.85 25.01
C PRO A 334 13.56 -3.56 25.92
N ASN A 335 13.53 -3.22 27.20
CA ASN A 335 12.56 -3.74 28.17
C ASN A 335 11.13 -3.31 27.82
N GLU A 336 10.94 -2.02 27.54
CA GLU A 336 9.65 -1.49 27.11
C GLU A 336 9.21 -2.13 25.79
N ALA A 337 10.13 -2.32 24.83
CA ALA A 337 9.84 -2.98 23.57
C ALA A 337 9.34 -4.42 23.77
N SER A 338 10.03 -5.19 24.62
CA SER A 338 9.65 -6.57 24.96
C SER A 338 8.28 -6.63 25.65
N GLN A 339 8.00 -5.68 26.54
CA GLN A 339 6.68 -5.56 27.18
C GLN A 339 5.59 -5.23 26.16
N LYS A 340 5.80 -4.23 25.30
CA LYS A 340 4.83 -3.85 24.25
C LYS A 340 4.57 -4.98 23.27
N TYR A 341 5.57 -5.79 22.93
CA TYR A 341 5.40 -6.99 22.14
C TYR A 341 4.40 -7.97 22.79
N LEU A 342 4.63 -8.33 24.06
CA LEU A 342 3.77 -9.27 24.81
C LEU A 342 2.36 -8.72 24.98
N GLU A 343 2.24 -7.44 25.35
CA GLU A 343 0.96 -6.77 25.52
C GLU A 343 0.19 -6.66 24.21
N THR A 344 0.87 -6.38 23.08
CA THR A 344 0.22 -6.35 21.76
C THR A 344 -0.31 -7.72 21.37
N LYS A 345 0.49 -8.79 21.57
CA LYS A 345 0.02 -10.15 21.32
C LYS A 345 -1.22 -10.48 22.15
N LYS A 346 -1.18 -10.18 23.45
CA LYS A 346 -2.31 -10.42 24.36
C LYS A 346 -3.54 -9.61 23.95
N LEU A 347 -3.35 -8.34 23.58
CA LEU A 347 -4.41 -7.44 23.13
C LEU A 347 -5.16 -8.06 21.95
N PHE A 348 -4.47 -8.38 20.87
CA PHE A 348 -5.11 -8.98 19.69
C PHE A 348 -5.65 -10.38 19.93
N GLN A 349 -5.03 -11.17 20.82
CA GLN A 349 -5.53 -12.49 21.20
C GLN A 349 -6.93 -12.42 21.84
N LEU A 350 -7.25 -11.34 22.57
CA LEU A 350 -8.61 -11.10 23.09
C LEU A 350 -9.65 -10.90 21.97
N ALA A 351 -9.23 -10.47 20.78
CA ALA A 351 -10.10 -10.40 19.60
C ALA A 351 -10.07 -11.68 18.75
N GLY A 352 -9.40 -12.74 19.22
CA GLY A 352 -9.13 -13.96 18.46
C GLY A 352 -8.11 -13.75 17.33
N MET A 353 -7.41 -12.62 17.31
CA MET A 353 -6.42 -12.23 16.30
C MET A 353 -5.01 -12.62 16.75
N ASN A 354 -4.16 -13.00 15.78
CA ASN A 354 -2.77 -13.38 16.04
C ASN A 354 -1.81 -12.38 15.39
N CYS A 355 -0.93 -11.78 16.18
CA CYS A 355 0.17 -10.94 15.67
C CYS A 355 1.45 -11.76 15.56
N ARG A 356 2.08 -11.76 14.39
CA ARG A 356 3.24 -12.58 14.04
C ARG A 356 4.27 -11.78 13.24
N GLU A 357 5.32 -12.46 12.78
CA GLU A 357 6.37 -11.90 11.91
C GLU A 357 6.99 -10.63 12.51
N TRP A 358 7.23 -10.67 13.83
CA TRP A 358 7.72 -9.53 14.57
C TRP A 358 9.18 -9.20 14.22
N THR A 359 9.48 -7.92 14.11
CA THR A 359 10.83 -7.41 13.87
C THR A 359 11.03 -6.08 14.61
N SER A 360 12.23 -5.83 15.10
CA SER A 360 12.60 -4.60 15.82
C SER A 360 13.81 -3.91 15.22
N SER A 361 13.92 -2.59 15.38
CA SER A 361 15.14 -1.83 15.06
C SER A 361 16.30 -2.11 16.03
N ASN A 362 16.03 -2.78 17.17
CA ASN A 362 17.02 -3.06 18.20
C ASN A 362 17.48 -4.53 18.16
N LYS A 363 18.80 -4.74 18.23
CA LYS A 363 19.41 -6.07 18.15
C LYS A 363 19.05 -6.99 19.31
N GLU A 364 19.09 -6.50 20.55
CA GLU A 364 18.75 -7.27 21.77
C GLU A 364 17.28 -7.71 21.75
N VAL A 365 16.39 -6.81 21.33
CA VAL A 365 14.96 -7.13 21.16
C VAL A 365 14.79 -8.20 20.07
N ASN A 366 15.50 -8.09 18.95
CA ASN A 366 15.45 -9.08 17.87
C ASN A 366 15.93 -10.47 18.31
N GLU A 367 16.99 -10.57 19.11
CA GLU A 367 17.46 -11.85 19.68
C GLU A 367 16.36 -12.49 20.54
N THR A 368 15.66 -11.68 21.33
CA THR A 368 14.50 -12.13 22.11
C THR A 368 13.35 -12.59 21.22
N LEU A 369 12.96 -11.79 20.22
CA LEU A 369 11.87 -12.11 19.29
C LEU A 369 12.17 -13.39 18.49
N GLN A 370 13.40 -13.60 18.06
CA GLN A 370 13.81 -14.82 17.34
C GLN A 370 13.63 -16.07 18.20
N SER A 371 13.91 -15.98 19.51
CA SER A 371 13.68 -17.09 20.45
C SER A 371 12.18 -17.39 20.65
N LEU A 372 11.34 -16.35 20.67
CA LEU A 372 9.90 -16.47 20.95
C LEU A 372 9.09 -16.88 19.72
N GLU A 373 9.41 -16.33 18.53
CA GLU A 373 8.69 -16.61 17.28
C GLU A 373 9.26 -17.81 16.51
N GLN A 374 10.49 -18.25 16.83
CA GLN A 374 11.21 -19.30 16.12
C GLN A 374 11.34 -19.01 14.60
N MET A 375 11.37 -17.73 14.23
CA MET A 375 11.49 -17.27 12.86
C MET A 375 12.77 -16.45 12.67
N PRO A 376 13.47 -16.60 11.53
CA PRO A 376 14.60 -15.74 11.23
C PRO A 376 14.11 -14.30 10.98
N ILE A 377 14.87 -13.34 11.48
CA ILE A 377 14.60 -11.92 11.24
C ILE A 377 15.34 -11.49 9.99
N ASP A 378 14.59 -10.99 9.01
CA ASP A 378 15.16 -10.47 7.78
C ASP A 378 15.92 -9.17 8.06
N LYS A 379 17.14 -9.06 7.50
CA LYS A 379 17.94 -7.82 7.60
C LYS A 379 17.27 -6.63 6.93
N THR A 380 16.44 -6.90 5.92
CA THR A 380 15.68 -5.88 5.20
C THR A 380 14.23 -6.30 5.09
N THR A 381 13.33 -5.47 5.60
CA THR A 381 11.89 -5.68 5.50
C THR A 381 11.19 -4.48 4.87
N LYS A 382 9.90 -4.60 4.57
CA LYS A 382 9.09 -3.49 4.06
C LYS A 382 8.44 -2.76 5.23
N LEU A 383 8.60 -1.45 5.27
CA LEU A 383 7.95 -0.55 6.22
C LEU A 383 7.05 0.39 5.42
N LEU A 384 5.72 0.20 5.49
CA LEU A 384 4.74 1.06 4.83
C LEU A 384 5.03 1.27 3.32
N GLY A 385 5.46 0.22 2.63
CA GLY A 385 5.81 0.25 1.19
C GLY A 385 7.26 0.66 0.88
N LEU A 386 7.99 1.21 1.85
CA LEU A 386 9.42 1.53 1.75
C LEU A 386 10.30 0.35 2.16
N ALA A 387 11.54 0.31 1.67
CA ALA A 387 12.50 -0.68 2.14
C ALA A 387 13.12 -0.18 3.44
N TRP A 388 13.25 -1.03 4.45
CA TRP A 388 13.83 -0.70 5.75
C TRP A 388 14.93 -1.71 6.09
N ASP A 389 16.13 -1.22 6.35
CA ASP A 389 17.22 -2.03 6.94
C ASP A 389 17.08 -1.98 8.45
N VAL A 390 16.79 -3.16 9.00
CA VAL A 390 16.51 -3.40 10.41
C VAL A 390 17.76 -3.17 11.26
N THR A 391 18.94 -3.48 10.71
CA THR A 391 20.21 -3.45 11.45
C THR A 391 20.72 -2.02 11.62
N SER A 392 20.59 -1.21 10.56
CA SER A 392 21.02 0.19 10.56
C SER A 392 19.90 1.19 10.84
N ASP A 393 18.70 0.68 11.11
CA ASP A 393 17.44 1.43 11.26
C ASP A 393 17.28 2.55 10.21
N THR A 394 17.49 2.18 8.95
CA THR A 394 17.52 3.10 7.81
C THR A 394 16.42 2.75 6.81
N ILE A 395 15.61 3.75 6.46
CA ILE A 395 14.56 3.63 5.43
C ILE A 395 15.12 4.08 4.08
N PHE A 396 14.86 3.33 3.02
CA PHE A 396 15.31 3.58 1.67
C PHE A 396 14.13 3.78 0.72
N ILE A 397 14.24 4.82 -0.10
CA ILE A 397 13.42 4.99 -1.30
C ILE A 397 14.22 4.44 -2.47
N ARG A 398 13.68 3.41 -3.13
CA ARG A 398 14.33 2.84 -4.31
C ARG A 398 13.97 3.68 -5.52
N LEU A 399 14.98 4.34 -6.09
CA LEU A 399 14.82 5.00 -7.38
C LEU A 399 14.93 3.97 -8.51
N PRO A 400 14.08 4.06 -9.54
CA PRO A 400 14.17 3.19 -10.71
C PRO A 400 15.52 3.38 -11.39
N PHE A 401 16.21 2.27 -11.64
CA PHE A 401 17.38 2.28 -12.48
C PHE A 401 16.95 2.46 -13.93
N LEU A 402 17.36 3.56 -14.56
CA LEU A 402 17.24 3.73 -16.00
C LEU A 402 18.27 2.82 -16.66
N GLU A 403 17.84 1.67 -17.18
CA GLU A 403 18.71 0.85 -18.01
C GLU A 403 19.25 1.69 -19.17
N LYS A 404 20.57 1.64 -19.37
CA LYS A 404 21.29 2.33 -20.47
C LYS A 404 20.76 1.99 -21.88
N GLN A 405 19.85 1.03 -22.01
CA GLN A 405 19.31 0.51 -23.27
C GLN A 405 18.03 1.20 -23.76
N LEU A 406 17.47 2.16 -23.02
CA LEU A 406 16.36 2.97 -23.53
C LEU A 406 16.90 4.11 -24.40
N GLU A 407 17.44 3.74 -25.56
CA GLU A 407 17.85 4.72 -26.58
C GLU A 407 16.62 5.44 -27.16
N TYR A 408 15.43 4.81 -27.10
CA TYR A 408 14.12 5.40 -27.41
C TYR A 408 12.99 4.96 -26.45
N PRO A 409 12.83 5.60 -25.27
CA PRO A 409 11.79 5.22 -24.32
C PRO A 409 10.40 5.65 -24.81
N THR A 410 9.47 4.70 -24.85
CA THR A 410 8.05 4.97 -25.10
C THR A 410 7.42 5.75 -23.96
N LYS A 411 6.34 6.51 -24.23
CA LYS A 411 5.50 7.17 -23.21
C LYS A 411 5.12 6.22 -22.07
N ARG A 412 4.79 4.97 -22.39
CA ARG A 412 4.45 3.93 -21.42
C ARG A 412 5.63 3.57 -20.51
N GLN A 413 6.85 3.50 -21.05
CA GLN A 413 8.06 3.23 -20.25
C GLN A 413 8.38 4.40 -19.32
N ILE A 414 8.28 5.63 -19.79
CA ILE A 414 8.50 6.84 -18.96
C ILE A 414 7.49 6.90 -17.82
N LEU A 415 6.19 6.74 -18.12
CA LEU A 415 5.15 6.73 -17.08
C LEU A 415 5.35 5.59 -16.08
N LYS A 416 5.79 4.41 -16.54
CA LYS A 416 6.14 3.29 -15.67
C LYS A 416 7.31 3.63 -14.73
N ILE A 417 8.33 4.34 -15.21
CA ILE A 417 9.48 4.78 -14.41
C ILE A 417 9.01 5.79 -13.36
N VAL A 418 8.28 6.83 -13.77
CA VAL A 418 7.79 7.87 -12.85
C VAL A 418 6.89 7.26 -11.78
N ALA A 419 5.92 6.44 -12.18
CA ALA A 419 5.01 5.76 -11.24
C ALA A 419 5.68 4.71 -10.36
N SER A 420 6.93 4.32 -10.62
CA SER A 420 7.67 3.36 -9.78
C SER A 420 8.36 3.99 -8.58
N ILE A 421 8.49 5.33 -8.55
CA ILE A 421 9.02 6.05 -7.40
C ILE A 421 7.89 6.17 -6.37
N TYR A 422 8.06 5.52 -5.23
CA TYR A 422 7.14 5.60 -4.10
C TYR A 422 7.78 6.41 -2.97
N ASP A 423 7.33 7.65 -2.78
CA ASP A 423 7.78 8.57 -1.72
C ASP A 423 6.57 9.13 -0.97
N PRO A 424 6.11 8.45 0.09
CA PRO A 424 4.91 8.86 0.83
C PRO A 424 5.07 10.15 1.65
N LEU A 425 6.31 10.63 1.86
CA LEU A 425 6.59 11.84 2.66
C LEU A 425 6.80 13.09 1.80
N ASP A 426 6.74 12.97 0.47
CA ASP A 426 7.18 14.01 -0.47
C ASP A 426 8.58 14.57 -0.12
N SER A 427 9.44 13.69 0.41
CA SER A 427 10.76 14.01 0.92
C SER A 427 11.74 14.41 -0.18
N PHE A 428 11.48 13.97 -1.42
CA PHE A 428 12.07 14.57 -2.61
C PHE A 428 11.32 15.86 -2.95
N PRO A 429 11.90 17.06 -2.73
CA PRO A 429 11.40 18.23 -3.39
C PRO A 429 11.55 18.00 -4.90
N GLN A 430 10.45 17.73 -5.60
CA GLN A 430 10.37 18.10 -7.01
C GLN A 430 10.79 19.57 -7.05
N SER A 431 11.99 19.81 -7.58
CA SER A 431 12.76 21.05 -7.44
C SER A 431 11.90 22.27 -7.09
N ARG A 432 12.06 22.82 -5.88
CA ARG A 432 11.43 24.08 -5.44
C ARG A 432 11.99 25.26 -6.25
N SER A 433 11.53 25.32 -7.49
CA SER A 433 11.42 26.48 -8.35
C SER A 433 10.28 26.12 -9.31
N SER A 434 9.06 26.45 -8.88
CA SER A 434 7.77 26.26 -9.53
C SER A 434 7.22 24.82 -9.63
N PRO A 435 6.15 24.48 -8.87
CA PRO A 435 5.38 23.23 -9.01
C PRO A 435 4.80 22.99 -10.42
N LYS A 436 4.91 23.99 -11.31
CA LYS A 436 4.38 23.98 -12.67
C LYS A 436 5.37 23.50 -13.73
N TYR A 437 6.63 23.17 -13.41
CA TYR A 437 7.66 22.95 -14.45
C TYR A 437 8.40 21.60 -14.41
N SER A 438 8.45 20.89 -13.28
CA SER A 438 9.12 19.58 -13.20
C SER A 438 8.44 18.54 -14.12
N TYR A 439 7.11 18.53 -14.16
CA TYR A 439 6.33 17.71 -15.09
C TYR A 439 6.15 18.33 -16.48
N LYS A 440 6.38 19.63 -16.67
CA LYS A 440 6.48 20.20 -18.04
C LYS A 440 7.70 19.68 -18.77
N ALA A 441 8.82 19.42 -18.06
CA ALA A 441 9.97 18.76 -18.66
C ALA A 441 9.62 17.33 -19.12
N TYR A 442 8.95 16.53 -18.29
CA TYR A 442 8.56 15.15 -18.66
C TYR A 442 7.41 15.07 -19.68
N GLY A 443 6.44 15.99 -19.62
CA GLY A 443 5.36 16.10 -20.61
C GLY A 443 5.86 16.55 -21.99
N LYS A 444 6.90 17.40 -22.05
CA LYS A 444 7.56 17.81 -23.29
C LYS A 444 8.42 16.67 -23.86
N ILE A 445 9.12 15.90 -23.00
CA ILE A 445 9.85 14.67 -23.39
C ILE A 445 8.91 13.62 -24.01
N ILE A 446 7.68 13.49 -23.51
CA ILE A 446 6.69 12.56 -24.07
C ILE A 446 6.18 12.98 -25.47
N TYR A 447 6.29 14.27 -25.83
CA TYR A 447 5.80 14.81 -27.11
C TYR A 447 6.91 14.96 -28.16
N ASP A 448 8.12 15.37 -27.77
CA ASP A 448 9.25 15.55 -28.69
C ASP A 448 9.77 14.20 -29.27
N TRP A 449 9.58 13.10 -28.54
CA TRP A 449 10.05 11.76 -28.95
C TRP A 449 9.19 11.06 -30.00
N THR A 450 7.97 11.56 -30.27
CA THR A 450 7.20 11.07 -31.42
C THR A 450 7.70 11.60 -32.76
N ASN A 451 8.61 12.59 -32.80
CA ASN A 451 8.93 13.29 -34.05
C ASN A 451 10.41 13.61 -34.35
N SER A 452 11.41 13.15 -33.60
CA SER A 452 12.79 13.35 -34.08
C SER A 452 13.83 12.35 -33.58
N SER A 453 14.65 11.94 -34.53
CA SER A 453 15.84 11.11 -34.41
C SER A 453 17.06 11.90 -33.92
N SER A 454 17.80 11.30 -32.98
CA SER A 454 19.26 11.32 -32.80
C SER A 454 19.89 12.05 -31.57
N ARG A 455 20.72 11.24 -30.88
CA ARG A 455 22.02 11.48 -30.21
C ARG A 455 22.16 12.16 -28.81
N THR A 456 22.79 11.36 -27.93
CA THR A 456 23.72 11.65 -26.79
C THR A 456 23.09 12.16 -25.47
N ASN A 457 23.57 11.90 -24.23
CA ASN A 457 24.84 11.40 -23.67
C ASN A 457 24.60 10.77 -22.26
N LYS A 458 25.47 9.85 -21.81
CA LYS A 458 25.37 9.04 -20.57
C LYS A 458 25.67 9.83 -19.28
N THR A 459 24.84 9.69 -18.23
CA THR A 459 25.24 9.88 -16.81
C THR A 459 24.48 8.94 -15.87
N ASN A 460 25.19 8.31 -14.93
CA ASN A 460 24.67 7.40 -13.88
C ASN A 460 24.60 8.16 -12.54
N GLY A 461 23.56 7.91 -11.73
CA GLY A 461 23.53 8.35 -10.33
C GLY A 461 22.45 7.62 -9.51
N ALA A 462 22.85 7.00 -8.41
CA ALA A 462 21.95 6.59 -7.33
C ALA A 462 21.95 7.70 -6.27
N ALA A 463 20.78 8.09 -5.77
CA ALA A 463 20.67 9.05 -4.67
C ALA A 463 20.35 8.31 -3.37
N LEU A 464 21.17 8.52 -2.35
CA LEU A 464 20.92 8.08 -0.98
C LEU A 464 20.19 9.20 -0.26
N LEU A 465 18.98 8.94 0.24
CA LEU A 465 18.26 9.88 1.10
C LEU A 465 18.03 9.21 2.45
N ARG A 466 18.73 9.75 3.46
CA ARG A 466 18.63 9.31 4.83
C ARG A 466 17.55 10.13 5.52
N LEU A 467 16.43 9.48 5.87
CA LEU A 467 15.34 10.13 6.59
C LEU A 467 15.52 9.93 8.10
N GLY A 468 15.93 11.01 8.77
CA GLY A 468 16.04 11.11 10.23
C GLY A 468 17.47 11.12 10.78
N PRO A 469 17.68 11.66 12.00
CA PRO A 469 18.97 11.65 12.65
C PRO A 469 19.42 10.21 12.92
N ASN A 470 20.73 10.02 12.83
CA ASN A 470 21.42 8.80 13.22
C ASN A 470 20.98 8.40 14.63
N ARG A 471 20.31 7.27 14.81
CA ARG A 471 20.06 6.69 16.13
C ARG A 471 21.34 5.96 16.55
N SER A 472 22.28 6.70 17.12
CA SER A 472 23.44 6.15 17.83
C SER A 472 23.12 5.98 19.30
#